data_AF-A0A1E5UFR6-F1
#
_entry.id   AF-A0A1E5UFR6-F1
#
_cell.length_a   1.000
_cell.length_b   1.000
_cell.length_c   1.000
_cell.angle_alpha   90.00
_cell.angle_beta   90.00
_cell.angle_gamma   90.00
#
_symmetry.space_group_name_H-M   'P 1'
#
loop_
_entity.id
_entity.type
_entity.pdbx_description
1 polymer ?
#
loop_
_entity_poly.entity_id
_entity_poly.type
_entity_poly.pdbx_seq_one_letter_code
_entity_poly.pdbx_strand_id
1 'polypeptide(L)'
;MTIQYLQKLRDNNKMDGFTDEGLSLSEIAQLEQLCNNGNPFPQVLKELLFLAGNSCNYLDYSIYDSQQELQSEERLELQELYGITITRPYFFVDLSSVGLPAFIFLDEGDNPPLNQLENHPTQSNFYRRTGGTLQTLINSRIQNYLEGYNPF
;
A
#
# COMPACT_ATOMS: atom_id res chain seq x y z
N MET A 1 10.05 0.09 -16.34
CA MET A 1 8.79 0.85 -16.24
C MET A 1 9.12 2.33 -16.08
N THR A 2 8.30 3.23 -16.62
CA THR A 2 8.41 4.68 -16.37
C THR A 2 7.75 5.04 -15.04
N ILE A 3 8.44 5.78 -14.19
CA ILE A 3 7.93 6.24 -12.88
C ILE A 3 7.32 7.64 -13.03
N GLN A 4 6.02 7.77 -12.78
CA GLN A 4 5.23 8.98 -12.97
C GLN A 4 4.74 9.60 -11.65
N TYR A 5 4.46 8.80 -10.62
CA TYR A 5 3.93 9.28 -9.35
C TYR A 5 4.97 9.22 -8.22
N LEU A 6 5.83 8.20 -8.20
CA LEU A 6 6.72 7.91 -7.08
C LEU A 6 8.19 8.25 -7.35
N GLN A 7 8.47 9.34 -8.09
CA GLN A 7 9.87 9.76 -8.32
C GLN A 7 10.59 10.08 -7.00
N LYS A 8 9.90 10.71 -6.04
CA LYS A 8 10.50 11.03 -4.74
C LYS A 8 10.94 9.77 -4.00
N LEU A 9 10.15 8.69 -4.04
CA LEU A 9 10.53 7.40 -3.47
C LEU A 9 11.76 6.83 -4.17
N ARG A 10 11.75 6.77 -5.51
CA ARG A 10 12.90 6.31 -6.31
C ARG A 10 14.18 7.07 -5.94
N ASP A 11 14.07 8.39 -5.75
CA ASP A 11 15.22 9.26 -5.48
C ASP A 11 15.65 9.23 -4.00
N ASN A 12 14.82 8.71 -3.09
CA ASN A 12 15.07 8.64 -1.64
C ASN A 12 14.89 7.21 -1.11
N ASN A 13 15.25 6.21 -1.90
CA ASN A 13 15.02 4.79 -1.62
C ASN A 13 15.95 4.19 -0.56
N LYS A 14 16.64 5.03 0.23
CA LYS A 14 17.59 4.62 1.27
C LYS A 14 17.31 5.35 2.56
N MET A 15 17.34 4.60 3.66
CA MET A 15 17.19 5.10 5.02
C MET A 15 18.11 4.30 5.93
N ASP A 16 19.02 4.99 6.64
CA ASP A 16 19.88 4.40 7.69
C ASP A 16 20.64 3.11 7.26
N GLY A 17 21.04 3.03 5.99
CA GLY A 17 21.77 1.90 5.41
C GLY A 17 20.89 0.82 4.77
N PHE A 18 19.57 0.88 4.97
CA PHE A 18 18.59 0.04 4.29
C PHE A 18 18.23 0.65 2.93
N THR A 19 17.93 -0.20 1.96
CA THR A 19 17.51 0.20 0.60
C THR A 19 16.19 -0.49 0.29
N ASP A 20 15.23 0.26 -0.27
CA ASP A 20 13.96 -0.32 -0.71
C ASP A 20 14.20 -1.43 -1.74
N GLU A 21 13.40 -2.48 -1.67
CA GLU A 21 13.47 -3.61 -2.58
C GLU A 21 12.13 -3.79 -3.32
N GLY A 22 12.21 -3.82 -4.65
CA GLY A 22 11.06 -3.95 -5.53
C GLY A 22 10.77 -5.39 -5.95
N LEU A 23 9.55 -5.59 -6.44
CA LEU A 23 9.11 -6.79 -7.14
C LEU A 23 9.46 -6.74 -8.63
N SER A 24 9.66 -7.91 -9.22
CA SER A 24 9.70 -8.07 -10.67
C SER A 24 8.32 -7.80 -11.30
N LEU A 25 8.31 -7.48 -12.59
CA LEU A 25 7.05 -7.29 -13.33
C LEU A 25 6.20 -8.56 -13.38
N SER A 26 6.82 -9.74 -13.33
CA SER A 26 6.10 -11.02 -13.25
C SER A 26 5.40 -11.22 -11.92
N GLU A 27 6.05 -10.87 -10.81
CA GLU A 27 5.42 -10.93 -9.47
C GLU A 27 4.28 -9.93 -9.36
N ILE A 28 4.44 -8.72 -9.91
CA ILE A 28 3.35 -7.73 -9.98
C ILE A 28 2.17 -8.28 -10.80
N ALA A 29 2.42 -8.92 -11.94
CA ALA A 29 1.35 -9.51 -12.74
C ALA A 29 0.61 -10.66 -12.01
N GLN A 30 1.31 -11.42 -11.17
CA GLN A 30 0.68 -12.43 -10.31
C GLN A 30 -0.23 -11.78 -9.25
N LEU A 31 0.21 -10.67 -8.65
CA LEU A 31 -0.63 -9.90 -7.73
C LEU A 31 -1.84 -9.28 -8.42
N GLU A 32 -1.71 -8.80 -9.66
CA GLU A 32 -2.83 -8.31 -10.47
C GLU A 32 -3.87 -9.41 -10.71
N GLN A 33 -3.42 -10.63 -10.99
CA GLN A 33 -4.29 -11.79 -11.12
C GLN A 33 -5.05 -12.08 -9.81
N LEU A 34 -4.34 -12.05 -8.68
CA LEU A 34 -4.89 -12.38 -7.36
C LEU A 34 -5.86 -11.31 -6.84
N CYS A 35 -5.47 -10.04 -6.88
CA CYS A 35 -6.17 -8.96 -6.17
C CYS A 35 -7.12 -8.16 -7.07
N ASN A 36 -6.95 -8.23 -8.40
CA ASN A 36 -7.71 -7.42 -9.35
C ASN A 36 -8.29 -8.22 -10.52
N ASN A 37 -8.41 -9.54 -10.39
CA ASN A 37 -8.93 -10.44 -11.42
C ASN A 37 -8.18 -10.32 -12.76
N GLY A 38 -6.88 -10.06 -12.72
CA GLY A 38 -6.01 -9.91 -13.89
C GLY A 38 -6.06 -8.53 -14.53
N ASN A 39 -6.86 -7.60 -14.00
CA ASN A 39 -6.82 -6.21 -14.45
C ASN A 39 -5.55 -5.52 -13.96
N PRO A 40 -4.95 -4.64 -14.77
CA PRO A 40 -3.80 -3.86 -14.34
C PRO A 40 -4.09 -3.07 -13.06
N PHE A 41 -3.11 -3.03 -12.15
CA PHE A 41 -3.18 -2.15 -10.99
C PHE A 41 -3.10 -0.67 -11.40
N PRO A 42 -3.62 0.23 -10.56
CA PRO A 42 -3.32 1.66 -10.64
C PRO A 42 -1.81 1.91 -10.83
N GLN A 43 -1.47 2.82 -11.71
CA GLN A 43 -0.07 3.12 -12.03
C GLN A 43 0.77 3.44 -10.78
N VAL A 44 0.23 4.19 -9.80
CA VAL A 44 0.94 4.49 -8.54
C VAL A 44 1.25 3.23 -7.73
N LEU A 45 0.36 2.23 -7.73
CA LEU A 45 0.59 0.97 -7.03
C LEU A 45 1.62 0.11 -7.75
N LYS A 46 1.56 0.03 -9.09
CA LYS A 46 2.59 -0.69 -9.88
C LYS A 46 3.97 -0.10 -9.62
N GLU A 47 4.07 1.22 -9.58
CA GLU A 47 5.31 1.92 -9.25
C GLU A 47 5.79 1.59 -7.83
N LEU A 48 4.90 1.59 -6.83
CA LEU A 48 5.26 1.22 -5.47
C LEU A 48 5.83 -0.20 -5.45
N LEU A 49 5.10 -1.16 -5.98
CA LEU A 49 5.49 -2.57 -5.96
C LEU A 49 6.82 -2.80 -6.68
N PHE A 50 7.06 -2.11 -7.79
CA PHE A 50 8.31 -2.23 -8.55
C PHE A 50 9.51 -1.55 -7.87
N LEU A 51 9.29 -0.49 -7.09
CA LEU A 51 10.36 0.21 -6.39
C LEU A 51 10.65 -0.39 -5.01
N ALA A 52 9.60 -0.83 -4.32
CA ALA A 52 9.61 -1.09 -2.89
C ALA A 52 8.55 -2.13 -2.46
N GLY A 53 8.19 -3.08 -3.32
CA GLY A 53 7.17 -4.10 -3.02
C GLY A 53 7.63 -5.22 -2.09
N ASN A 54 8.92 -5.56 -2.07
CA ASN A 54 9.49 -6.48 -1.07
C ASN A 54 9.76 -5.76 0.24
N SER A 55 10.32 -4.55 0.18
CA SER A 55 10.57 -3.73 1.37
C SER A 55 10.51 -2.25 1.03
N CYS A 56 9.94 -1.46 1.95
CA CYS A 56 9.86 -0.01 1.84
C CYS A 56 10.24 0.65 3.16
N ASN A 57 11.18 1.59 3.14
CA ASN A 57 11.59 2.34 4.33
C ASN A 57 10.50 3.30 4.86
N TYR A 58 9.44 3.55 4.08
CA TYR A 58 8.41 4.54 4.40
C TYR A 58 7.01 3.94 4.51
N LEU A 59 6.85 2.62 4.41
CA LEU A 59 5.57 1.92 4.57
C LEU A 59 5.82 0.65 5.38
N ASP A 60 4.83 0.25 6.17
CA ASP A 60 4.94 -0.93 7.00
C ASP A 60 4.17 -2.10 6.38
N TYR A 61 4.92 -3.15 6.02
CA TYR A 61 4.37 -4.41 5.52
C TYR A 61 4.27 -5.48 6.61
N SER A 62 4.51 -5.11 7.87
CA SER A 62 4.45 -5.97 9.04
C SER A 62 5.38 -7.19 8.91
N ILE A 63 5.00 -8.31 9.53
CA ILE A 63 5.78 -9.55 9.64
C ILE A 63 5.66 -10.48 8.42
N TYR A 64 5.03 -10.02 7.34
CA TYR A 64 4.74 -10.86 6.17
C TYR A 64 5.98 -11.02 5.28
N ASP A 65 6.19 -12.24 4.78
CA ASP A 65 7.33 -12.57 3.90
C ASP A 65 7.11 -12.09 2.46
N SER A 66 5.86 -11.81 2.08
CA SER A 66 5.51 -11.34 0.73
C SER A 66 4.23 -10.52 0.68
N GLN A 67 4.10 -9.73 -0.38
CA GLN A 67 2.85 -9.02 -0.68
C GLN A 67 1.67 -9.98 -0.87
N GLN A 68 1.89 -11.17 -1.43
CA GLN A 68 0.81 -12.15 -1.60
C GLN A 68 0.28 -12.64 -0.24
N GLU A 69 1.18 -12.94 0.69
CA GLU A 69 0.82 -13.36 2.04
C GLU A 69 0.08 -12.23 2.76
N LEU A 70 0.65 -11.02 2.78
CA LEU A 70 0.03 -9.82 3.35
C LEU A 70 -1.41 -9.66 2.83
N GLN A 71 -1.60 -9.66 1.50
CA GLN A 71 -2.93 -9.47 0.93
C GLN A 71 -3.89 -10.62 1.23
N SER A 72 -3.41 -11.83 1.52
CA SER A 72 -4.30 -12.97 1.80
C SER A 72 -4.69 -13.00 3.28
N GLU A 73 -3.71 -12.86 4.17
CA GLU A 73 -3.90 -12.92 5.62
C GLU A 73 -4.70 -11.72 6.14
N GLU A 74 -4.41 -10.50 5.70
CA GLU A 74 -5.15 -9.30 6.15
C GLU A 74 -6.63 -9.34 5.72
N ARG A 75 -6.94 -9.96 4.57
CA ARG A 75 -8.33 -10.16 4.14
C ARG A 75 -9.04 -11.19 4.99
N LEU A 76 -8.34 -12.26 5.33
CA LEU A 76 -8.85 -13.30 6.21
C LEU A 76 -9.11 -12.72 7.60
N GLU A 77 -8.16 -11.98 8.16
CA GLU A 77 -8.30 -11.33 9.46
C GLU A 77 -9.48 -10.35 9.48
N LEU A 78 -9.62 -9.51 8.45
CA LEU A 78 -10.75 -8.59 8.32
C LEU A 78 -12.10 -9.33 8.33
N GLN A 79 -12.16 -10.50 7.70
CA GLN A 79 -13.34 -11.35 7.70
C GLN A 79 -13.57 -12.05 9.05
N GLU A 80 -12.54 -12.65 9.64
CA GLU A 80 -12.67 -13.46 10.85
C GLU A 80 -12.92 -12.62 12.10
N LEU A 81 -12.24 -11.48 12.24
CA LEU A 81 -12.36 -10.63 13.42
C LEU A 81 -13.57 -9.70 13.36
N TYR A 82 -13.92 -9.21 12.17
CA TYR A 82 -14.95 -8.17 12.02
C TYR A 82 -16.15 -8.60 11.19
N GLY A 83 -16.13 -9.78 10.57
CA GLY A 83 -17.19 -10.24 9.68
C GLY A 83 -17.31 -9.38 8.41
N ILE A 84 -16.23 -8.72 7.99
CA ILE A 84 -16.24 -7.79 6.87
C ILE A 84 -15.72 -8.46 5.61
N THR A 85 -16.51 -8.36 4.55
CA THR A 85 -16.06 -8.69 3.19
C THR A 85 -16.19 -7.45 2.31
N ILE A 86 -15.06 -7.00 1.79
CA ILE A 86 -15.00 -5.91 0.81
C ILE A 86 -15.11 -6.55 -0.57
N THR A 87 -16.20 -6.26 -1.28
CA THR A 87 -16.50 -6.86 -2.59
C THR A 87 -15.80 -6.18 -3.76
N ARG A 88 -15.42 -4.91 -3.60
CA ARG A 88 -14.65 -4.16 -4.61
C ARG A 88 -13.20 -4.64 -4.62
N PRO A 89 -12.46 -4.54 -5.74
CA PRO A 89 -11.04 -4.85 -5.74
C PRO A 89 -10.27 -3.78 -4.96
N TYR A 90 -9.40 -4.21 -4.05
CA TYR A 90 -8.61 -3.34 -3.18
C TYR A 90 -7.23 -3.92 -2.94
N PHE A 91 -6.32 -3.12 -2.39
CA PHE A 91 -4.98 -3.55 -2.02
C PHE A 91 -4.50 -2.80 -0.78
N PHE A 92 -4.09 -3.53 0.26
CA PHE A 92 -3.45 -2.94 1.45
C PHE A 92 -2.06 -2.42 1.09
N VAL A 93 -1.72 -1.20 1.51
CA VAL A 93 -0.47 -0.53 1.14
C VAL A 93 0.42 -0.19 2.33
N ASP A 94 -0.14 -0.17 3.54
CA ASP A 94 0.56 0.14 4.78
C ASP A 94 -0.28 -0.34 5.97
N LEU A 95 0.28 -1.17 6.86
CA LEU A 95 -0.49 -1.78 7.94
C LEU A 95 -0.47 -0.97 9.24
N SER A 96 0.45 -0.02 9.39
CA SER A 96 0.59 0.78 10.61
C SER A 96 0.41 2.28 10.39
N SER A 97 -0.22 2.68 9.28
CA SER A 97 -0.52 4.09 9.00
C SER A 97 -1.37 4.70 10.11
N VAL A 98 -0.80 5.55 10.97
CA VAL A 98 -1.49 6.08 12.17
C VAL A 98 -2.14 4.97 13.02
N GLY A 99 -1.48 3.81 13.08
CA GLY A 99 -1.92 2.63 13.83
C GLY A 99 -3.07 1.82 13.21
N LEU A 100 -3.48 2.09 11.97
CA LEU A 100 -4.53 1.34 11.27
C LEU A 100 -4.13 1.04 9.81
N PRO A 101 -4.56 -0.11 9.25
CA PRO A 101 -4.28 -0.42 7.86
C PRO A 101 -4.84 0.60 6.88
N ALA A 102 -4.00 1.01 5.93
CA ALA A 102 -4.33 1.83 4.79
C ALA A 102 -4.37 0.99 3.52
N PHE A 103 -5.30 1.32 2.64
CA PHE A 103 -5.54 0.58 1.40
C PHE A 103 -6.06 1.50 0.30
N ILE A 104 -5.99 1.03 -0.94
CA ILE A 104 -6.60 1.70 -2.10
C ILE A 104 -7.60 0.77 -2.78
N PHE A 105 -8.62 1.36 -3.41
CA PHE A 105 -9.45 0.63 -4.36
C PHE A 105 -8.77 0.63 -5.73
N LEU A 106 -8.81 -0.52 -6.40
CA LEU A 106 -8.09 -0.74 -7.66
C LEU A 106 -8.88 -0.31 -8.90
N ASP A 107 -10.14 0.09 -8.71
CA ASP A 107 -11.09 0.53 -9.74
C ASP A 107 -11.26 2.07 -9.78
N GLU A 108 -10.35 2.85 -9.17
CA GLU A 108 -10.46 4.32 -9.00
C GLU A 108 -9.39 5.12 -9.76
N GLY A 109 -8.89 4.57 -10.87
CA GLY A 109 -7.91 5.24 -11.76
C GLY A 109 -6.46 5.04 -11.31
N ASP A 110 -5.54 5.82 -11.90
CA ASP A 110 -4.10 5.58 -11.79
C ASP A 110 -3.45 6.05 -10.47
N ASN A 111 -4.07 7.02 -9.80
CA ASN A 111 -3.64 7.55 -8.50
C ASN A 111 -4.85 7.67 -7.57
N PRO A 112 -5.40 6.52 -7.14
CA PRO A 112 -6.66 6.48 -6.41
C PRO A 112 -6.53 7.15 -5.03
N PRO A 113 -7.64 7.63 -4.46
CA PRO A 113 -7.63 8.15 -3.10
C PRO A 113 -7.26 7.05 -2.10
N LEU A 114 -6.46 7.43 -1.10
CA LEU A 114 -6.06 6.54 -0.01
C LEU A 114 -7.20 6.41 1.00
N ASN A 115 -7.41 5.19 1.46
CA ASN A 115 -8.37 4.82 2.48
C ASN A 115 -7.63 4.30 3.70
N GLN A 116 -8.31 4.37 4.84
CA GLN A 116 -7.85 3.78 6.09
C GLN A 116 -9.01 3.03 6.72
N LEU A 117 -8.75 1.87 7.31
CA LEU A 117 -9.75 1.17 8.11
C LEU A 117 -10.19 2.02 9.30
N GLU A 118 -11.45 1.85 9.70
CA GLU A 118 -11.96 2.42 10.94
C GLU A 118 -11.49 1.60 12.14
N ASN A 119 -11.34 2.23 13.31
CA ASN A 119 -10.89 1.56 14.54
C ASN A 119 -11.88 0.48 15.02
N HIS A 120 -13.17 0.66 14.70
CA HIS A 120 -14.23 -0.30 15.01
C HIS A 120 -15.05 -0.54 13.74
N PRO A 121 -14.46 -1.26 12.77
CA PRO A 121 -15.05 -1.36 11.46
C PRO A 121 -16.28 -2.27 11.53
N THR A 122 -17.29 -1.94 10.72
CA THR A 122 -18.49 -2.76 10.52
C THR A 122 -18.74 -2.91 9.03
N GLN A 123 -19.50 -3.92 8.61
CA GLN A 123 -19.79 -4.17 7.19
C GLN A 123 -20.34 -2.94 6.44
N SER A 124 -21.10 -2.06 7.12
CA SER A 124 -21.66 -0.82 6.53
C SER A 124 -20.74 0.40 6.66
N ASN A 125 -19.76 0.37 7.57
CA ASN A 125 -18.83 1.45 7.81
C ASN A 125 -17.49 0.89 8.29
N PHE A 126 -16.61 0.54 7.36
CA PHE A 126 -15.32 -0.09 7.65
C PHE A 126 -14.11 0.77 7.32
N TYR A 127 -14.30 1.90 6.63
CA TYR A 127 -13.19 2.74 6.20
C TYR A 127 -13.59 4.21 6.10
N ARG A 128 -12.56 5.06 6.09
CA ARG A 128 -12.63 6.47 5.74
C ARG A 128 -11.64 6.83 4.65
N ARG A 129 -11.94 7.91 3.93
CA ARG A 129 -10.98 8.57 3.03
C ARG A 129 -10.02 9.41 3.86
N THR A 130 -8.73 9.33 3.56
CA THR A 130 -7.72 10.16 4.26
C THR A 130 -7.65 11.59 3.74
N GLY A 131 -8.24 11.85 2.56
CA GLY A 131 -8.15 13.14 1.87
C GLY A 131 -6.90 13.28 0.99
N GLY A 132 -6.04 12.26 0.93
CA GLY A 132 -4.86 12.20 0.07
C GLY A 132 -4.81 10.92 -0.78
N THR A 133 -3.64 10.67 -1.36
CA THR A 133 -3.31 9.46 -2.12
C THR A 133 -2.08 8.77 -1.54
N LEU A 134 -1.77 7.56 -2.05
CA LEU A 134 -0.53 6.86 -1.72
C LEU A 134 0.71 7.72 -1.99
N GLN A 135 0.73 8.44 -3.11
CA GLN A 135 1.79 9.38 -3.45
C GLN A 135 1.97 10.45 -2.37
N THR A 136 0.89 11.07 -1.90
CA THR A 136 0.98 12.13 -0.89
C THR A 136 1.45 11.59 0.47
N LEU A 137 1.03 10.38 0.86
CA LEU A 137 1.50 9.72 2.08
C LEU A 137 3.02 9.53 2.04
N ILE A 138 3.52 8.84 1.00
CA ILE A 138 4.95 8.54 0.85
C ILE A 138 5.75 9.85 0.79
N ASN A 139 5.29 10.84 0.01
CA ASN A 139 5.98 12.12 -0.10
C ASN A 139 6.11 12.85 1.24
N SER A 140 5.07 12.78 2.08
CA SER A 140 5.06 13.36 3.41
C SER A 140 6.03 12.65 4.34
N ARG A 141 6.06 11.30 4.32
CA ARG A 141 6.98 10.52 5.16
C ARG A 141 8.44 10.74 4.80
N ILE A 142 8.75 10.77 3.50
CA ILE A 142 10.08 11.14 3.02
C ILE A 142 10.43 12.56 3.48
N GLN A 143 9.48 13.51 3.40
CA GLN A 143 9.73 14.88 3.85
C GLN A 143 10.06 14.93 5.35
N ASN A 144 9.30 14.23 6.18
CA ASN A 144 9.55 14.15 7.62
C ASN A 144 10.96 13.60 7.91
N TYR A 145 11.35 12.51 7.23
CA TYR A 145 12.69 11.94 7.39
C TYR A 145 13.80 12.93 7.00
N LEU A 146 13.66 13.60 5.86
CA LEU A 146 14.64 14.60 5.40
C LEU A 146 14.75 15.81 6.34
N GLU A 147 13.70 16.11 7.09
CA GLU A 147 13.68 17.14 8.14
C GLU A 147 14.19 16.65 9.50
N GLY A 148 14.56 15.37 9.61
CA GLY A 148 15.06 14.76 10.85
C GLY A 148 13.97 14.27 11.80
N TYR A 149 12.72 14.19 11.34
CA TYR A 149 11.61 13.61 12.08
C TYR A 149 11.45 12.11 11.79
N ASN A 150 10.71 11.41 12.66
CA ASN A 150 10.30 10.04 12.38
C ASN A 150 9.35 10.02 11.16
N PRO A 151 9.58 9.15 10.15
CA PRO A 151 8.69 9.00 9.01
C PRO A 151 7.35 8.32 9.33
N PHE A 152 7.16 7.74 10.52
CA PHE A 152 5.94 7.05 10.97
C PHE A 152 5.17 7.85 12.04
#